data_AF-A0A945DZF4-F1
#
_entry.id   AF-A0A945DZF4-F1
#
_cell.length_a   1.000
_cell.length_b   1.000
_cell.length_c   1.000
_cell.angle_alpha   90.00
_cell.angle_beta   90.00
_cell.angle_gamma   90.00
#
_symmetry.space_group_name_H-M   'P 1'
#
loop_
_entity.id
_entity.type
_entity.pdbx_description
1 polymer ?
#
loop_
_entity_poly.entity_id
_entity_poly.type
_entity_poly.pdbx_seq_one_letter_code
_entity_poly.pdbx_strand_id
1 'polypeptide(L)'
;LVTFFIEAENRQIGDPLKLQVWRKGKFINLTLTLKTPPFGSEMRNSYDELPEYVIFGGLVFIALNRNYIHSPGNITPPLAYEHWYREIERPRTRQEQVVIVTRVLPSPVNSGYTNLHNFVVSSLNGKPVRSLAHLEKILKNMPLETTNVVFESEWHKIPVVLNFKESLEQHNSVLKRYGVIDGSRIYEDKNKDSQ
;
A
#
# COMPACT_ATOMS: atom_id res chain seq x y z
N LEU A 1 34.80 20.42 -0.85
CA LEU A 1 33.40 20.59 -1.33
C LEU A 1 32.60 19.47 -0.69
N VAL A 2 31.80 19.79 0.32
CA VAL A 2 30.88 18.82 0.92
C VAL A 2 29.67 18.72 -0.01
N THR A 3 29.31 17.50 -0.39
CA THR A 3 28.16 17.25 -1.28
C THR A 3 26.88 17.75 -0.59
N PHE A 4 25.99 18.43 -1.31
CA PHE A 4 24.72 18.97 -0.80
C PHE A 4 23.93 17.99 0.10
N PHE A 5 23.93 16.71 -0.24
CA PHE A 5 23.26 15.66 0.53
C PHE A 5 23.78 15.54 1.96
N ILE A 6 25.09 15.67 2.19
CA ILE A 6 25.72 15.56 3.51
C ILE A 6 25.26 16.70 4.44
N GLU A 7 25.14 17.93 3.90
CA GLU A 7 24.67 19.09 4.68
C GLU A 7 23.19 18.99 5.07
N ALA A 8 22.38 18.30 4.26
CA ALA A 8 20.98 18.03 4.56
C ALA A 8 20.83 16.86 5.55
N GLU A 9 21.63 15.80 5.41
CA GLU A 9 21.60 14.62 6.28
C GLU A 9 22.04 14.89 7.72
N ASN A 10 22.89 15.90 7.94
CA ASN A 10 23.31 16.32 9.28
C ASN A 10 22.26 17.13 10.06
N ARG A 11 21.07 17.36 9.49
CA ARG A 11 19.98 18.17 10.10
C ARG A 11 18.74 17.33 10.38
N GLN A 12 17.89 17.82 11.28
CA GLN A 12 16.63 17.17 11.60
C GLN A 12 15.48 17.64 10.71
N ILE A 13 14.41 16.84 10.67
CA ILE A 13 13.15 17.26 10.05
C ILE A 13 12.62 18.49 10.79
N GLY A 14 12.19 19.51 10.05
CA GLY A 14 11.78 20.81 10.57
C GLY A 14 12.90 21.86 10.58
N ASP A 15 14.16 21.45 10.49
CA ASP A 15 15.27 22.41 10.49
C ASP A 15 15.29 23.25 9.20
N PRO A 16 15.65 24.54 9.30
CA PRO A 16 15.89 25.37 8.13
C PRO A 16 17.24 25.04 7.50
N LEU A 17 17.28 24.94 6.17
CA LEU A 17 18.46 24.81 5.34
C LEU A 17 18.61 26.05 4.46
N LYS A 18 19.67 26.82 4.66
CA LYS A 18 19.98 28.02 3.87
C LYS A 18 20.76 27.63 2.63
N LEU A 19 20.31 28.09 1.46
CA LEU A 19 20.87 27.75 0.16
C LEU A 19 21.03 29.02 -0.69
N GLN A 20 22.02 29.04 -1.55
CA GLN A 20 22.12 30.04 -2.61
C GLN A 20 21.93 29.35 -3.96
N VAL A 21 21.00 29.86 -4.77
CA VAL A 21 20.71 29.31 -6.10
C VAL A 21 20.92 30.38 -7.17
N TRP A 22 21.34 29.95 -8.35
CA TRP A 22 21.40 30.83 -9.53
C TRP A 22 20.12 30.68 -10.35
N ARG A 23 19.39 31.78 -10.55
CA ARG A 23 18.13 31.78 -11.30
C ARG A 23 17.96 33.10 -12.05
N LYS A 24 17.65 33.02 -13.35
CA LYS A 24 17.46 34.19 -14.24
C LYS A 24 18.65 35.18 -14.18
N GLY A 25 19.88 34.65 -14.17
CA GLY A 25 21.09 35.47 -14.21
C GLY A 25 21.47 36.17 -12.89
N LYS A 26 20.89 35.78 -11.75
CA LYS A 26 21.21 36.35 -10.44
C LYS A 26 21.31 35.26 -9.36
N PHE A 27 22.15 35.50 -8.35
CA PHE A 27 22.17 34.70 -7.13
C PHE A 27 20.98 35.09 -6.23
N ILE A 28 20.26 34.08 -5.74
CA ILE A 28 19.10 34.23 -4.86
C ILE A 28 19.35 33.36 -3.63
N ASN A 29 19.24 33.95 -2.44
CA ASN A 29 19.30 33.22 -1.18
C ASN A 29 17.91 32.68 -0.83
N LEU A 30 17.83 31.40 -0.49
CA LEU A 30 16.60 30.68 -0.13
C LEU A 30 16.80 30.00 1.23
N THR A 31 15.70 29.86 1.97
CA THR A 31 15.63 29.02 3.17
C THR A 31 14.57 27.97 2.93
N LEU A 32 14.94 26.70 2.99
CA LEU A 32 14.01 25.57 2.88
C LEU A 32 13.82 24.94 4.26
N THR A 33 12.59 24.57 4.60
CA THR A 33 12.32 23.74 5.79
C THR A 33 12.40 22.27 5.38
N LEU A 34 13.25 21.50 6.06
CA LEU A 34 13.38 20.07 5.79
C LEU A 34 12.10 19.33 6.20
N LYS A 35 11.64 18.43 5.34
CA LYS A 35 10.46 17.60 5.57
C LYS A 35 10.85 16.13 5.54
N THR A 36 9.99 15.28 6.09
CA THR A 36 10.12 13.83 5.90
C THR A 36 10.12 13.50 4.40
N PRO A 37 10.94 12.53 3.96
CA PRO A 37 10.86 12.03 2.60
C PRO A 37 9.46 11.43 2.39
N PRO A 38 8.81 11.70 1.23
CA PRO A 38 7.52 11.10 0.93
C PRO A 38 7.65 9.57 0.88
N PHE A 39 6.61 8.86 1.32
CA PHE A 39 6.58 7.38 1.37
C PHE A 39 7.68 6.75 2.24
N GLY A 40 8.30 7.52 3.15
CA GLY A 40 9.44 7.06 3.93
C GLY A 40 9.13 5.93 4.92
N SER A 41 7.88 5.72 5.32
CA SER A 41 7.46 4.58 6.15
C SER A 41 7.59 3.26 5.37
N GLU A 42 7.02 3.20 4.17
CA GLU A 42 7.06 2.01 3.32
C GLU A 42 8.47 1.67 2.82
N MET A 43 9.29 2.70 2.58
CA MET A 43 10.68 2.55 2.13
C MET A 43 11.65 2.16 3.25
N ARG A 44 11.19 2.05 4.49
CA ARG A 44 12.00 1.60 5.63
C ARG A 44 11.54 0.22 6.10
N ASN A 45 12.43 -0.47 6.81
CA ASN A 45 12.03 -1.68 7.50
C ASN A 45 11.19 -1.28 8.72
N SER A 46 10.05 -1.94 8.92
CA SER A 46 9.30 -1.89 10.16
C SER A 46 9.85 -2.95 11.12
N TYR A 47 10.06 -2.58 12.37
CA TYR A 47 10.52 -3.46 13.44
C TYR A 47 9.53 -3.40 14.59
N ASP A 48 9.38 -4.51 15.31
CA ASP A 48 8.52 -4.61 16.51
C ASP A 48 7.04 -4.24 16.30
N GLU A 49 6.60 -4.16 15.03
CA GLU A 49 5.22 -3.94 14.62
C GLU A 49 4.72 -5.18 13.88
N LEU A 50 3.51 -5.62 14.23
CA LEU A 50 2.87 -6.70 13.49
C LEU A 50 2.39 -6.18 12.13
N PRO A 51 2.42 -6.99 11.07
CA PRO A 51 1.99 -6.54 9.76
C PRO A 51 0.50 -6.21 9.75
N GLU A 52 0.15 -5.13 9.06
CA GLU A 52 -1.24 -4.80 8.74
C GLU A 52 -1.76 -5.72 7.65
N TYR A 53 -3.01 -6.14 7.79
CA TYR A 53 -3.67 -6.96 6.79
C TYR A 53 -5.19 -6.79 6.81
N VAL A 54 -5.83 -7.15 5.69
CA VAL A 54 -7.27 -7.31 5.57
C VAL A 54 -7.53 -8.65 4.89
N ILE A 55 -8.51 -9.42 5.38
CA ILE A 55 -8.94 -10.67 4.77
C ILE A 55 -10.36 -10.51 4.28
N PHE A 56 -10.59 -10.72 2.98
CA PHE A 56 -11.93 -10.70 2.40
C PHE A 56 -12.09 -11.83 1.38
N GLY A 57 -13.16 -12.64 1.52
CA GLY A 57 -13.37 -13.80 0.65
C GLY A 57 -12.19 -14.78 0.62
N GLY A 58 -11.41 -14.83 1.71
CA GLY A 58 -10.16 -15.59 1.82
C GLY A 58 -8.94 -14.96 1.14
N LEU A 59 -9.06 -13.85 0.42
CA LEU A 59 -7.91 -13.11 -0.10
C LEU A 59 -7.23 -12.34 1.05
N VAL A 60 -5.90 -12.44 1.15
CA VAL A 60 -5.10 -11.75 2.18
C VAL A 60 -4.42 -10.53 1.57
N PHE A 61 -4.93 -9.36 1.91
CA PHE A 61 -4.43 -8.06 1.47
C PHE A 61 -3.45 -7.48 2.47
N ILE A 62 -2.35 -6.90 1.98
CA ILE A 62 -1.44 -6.06 2.78
C ILE A 62 -1.11 -4.78 2.01
N ALA A 63 -0.58 -3.78 2.72
CA ALA A 63 0.15 -2.67 2.10
C ALA A 63 1.57 -3.12 1.74
N LEU A 64 1.98 -2.89 0.49
CA LEU A 64 3.31 -3.21 -0.02
C LEU A 64 4.36 -2.35 0.71
N ASN A 65 5.28 -3.02 1.41
CA ASN A 65 6.35 -2.38 2.16
C ASN A 65 7.70 -3.05 1.90
N ARG A 66 8.77 -2.43 2.41
CA ARG A 66 10.13 -2.92 2.25
C ARG A 66 10.33 -4.33 2.79
N ASN A 67 9.74 -4.66 3.95
CA ASN A 67 9.86 -5.97 4.58
C ASN A 67 9.30 -7.08 3.67
N TYR A 68 8.14 -6.84 3.05
CA TYR A 68 7.51 -7.81 2.16
C TYR A 68 8.28 -8.01 0.86
N ILE A 69 8.66 -6.94 0.17
CA ILE A 69 9.30 -7.04 -1.16
C ILE A 69 10.72 -7.66 -1.09
N HIS A 70 11.42 -7.48 0.05
CA HIS A 70 12.73 -8.09 0.28
C HIS A 70 12.66 -9.51 0.84
N SER A 71 11.46 -10.02 1.16
CA SER A 71 11.30 -11.40 1.57
C SER A 71 11.57 -12.34 0.38
N PRO A 72 12.22 -13.51 0.61
CA PRO A 72 12.60 -14.42 -0.47
C PRO A 72 11.42 -14.82 -1.37
N GLY A 73 11.57 -14.64 -2.68
CA GLY A 73 10.56 -15.03 -3.69
C GLY A 73 9.43 -14.02 -3.94
N ASN A 74 9.39 -12.89 -3.23
CA ASN A 74 8.32 -11.90 -3.39
C ASN A 74 8.60 -10.82 -4.44
N ILE A 75 9.87 -10.60 -4.81
CA ILE A 75 10.20 -9.54 -5.77
C ILE A 75 9.74 -9.92 -7.18
N THR A 76 8.82 -9.14 -7.72
CA THR A 76 8.31 -9.25 -9.10
C THR A 76 8.40 -7.88 -9.78
N PRO A 77 8.44 -7.81 -11.13
CA PRO A 77 8.51 -6.53 -11.83
C PRO A 77 7.38 -5.54 -11.45
N PRO A 78 6.10 -5.95 -11.32
CA PRO A 78 5.03 -5.07 -10.84
C PRO A 78 5.31 -4.49 -9.46
N LEU A 79 5.70 -5.32 -8.49
CA LEU A 79 5.95 -4.87 -7.12
C LEU A 79 7.17 -3.95 -7.04
N ALA A 80 8.26 -4.28 -7.74
CA ALA A 80 9.45 -3.45 -7.80
C ALA A 80 9.14 -2.07 -8.41
N TYR A 81 8.32 -2.06 -9.46
CA TYR A 81 7.87 -0.84 -10.09
C TYR A 81 7.05 0.04 -9.15
N GLU A 82 6.00 -0.51 -8.56
CA GLU A 82 5.11 0.22 -7.65
C GLU A 82 5.86 0.72 -6.41
N HIS A 83 6.81 -0.08 -5.90
CA HIS A 83 7.55 0.26 -4.69
C HIS A 83 8.67 1.29 -4.91
N TRP A 84 9.43 1.21 -6.00
CA TRP A 84 10.63 2.05 -6.20
C TRP A 84 10.50 3.10 -7.31
N TYR A 85 9.77 2.82 -8.39
CA TYR A 85 9.87 3.60 -9.63
C TYR A 85 8.64 4.45 -9.93
N ARG A 86 7.43 4.05 -9.50
CA ARG A 86 6.16 4.74 -9.79
C ARG A 86 6.23 6.25 -9.56
N GLU A 87 6.68 6.70 -8.39
CA GLU A 87 6.72 8.14 -8.05
C GLU A 87 7.83 8.88 -8.80
N ILE A 88 8.93 8.21 -9.15
CA ILE A 88 10.04 8.81 -9.90
C ILE A 88 9.62 9.02 -11.36
N GLU A 89 9.03 8.00 -11.98
CA GLU A 89 8.62 8.05 -13.38
C GLU A 89 7.33 8.84 -13.60
N ARG A 90 6.37 8.73 -12.66
CA ARG A 90 5.07 9.39 -12.72
C ARG A 90 4.76 10.08 -11.38
N PRO A 91 5.37 11.25 -11.12
CA PRO A 91 5.16 11.97 -9.88
C PRO A 91 3.68 12.23 -9.60
N ARG A 92 3.27 12.10 -8.33
CA ARG A 92 1.90 12.33 -7.83
C ARG A 92 0.84 11.37 -8.36
N THR A 93 1.25 10.25 -8.99
CA THR A 93 0.32 9.20 -9.42
C THR A 93 0.35 7.97 -8.51
N ARG A 94 1.35 7.87 -7.61
CA ARG A 94 1.42 6.80 -6.62
C ARG A 94 0.26 6.92 -5.63
N GLN A 95 -0.33 5.77 -5.29
CA GLN A 95 -1.31 5.69 -4.21
C GLN A 95 -0.64 5.97 -2.84
N GLU A 96 -1.44 6.25 -1.81
CA GLU A 96 -0.92 6.48 -0.45
C GLU A 96 -0.21 5.22 0.07
N GLN A 97 -0.82 4.05 -0.13
CA GLN A 97 -0.20 2.74 0.01
C GLN A 97 -0.62 1.84 -1.15
N VAL A 98 0.33 1.08 -1.70
CA VAL A 98 0.03 0.10 -2.75
C VAL A 98 -0.50 -1.18 -2.12
N VAL A 99 -1.76 -1.53 -2.38
CA VAL A 99 -2.40 -2.72 -1.81
C VAL A 99 -2.19 -3.93 -2.69
N ILE A 100 -1.80 -5.06 -2.11
CA ILE A 100 -1.53 -6.30 -2.83
C ILE A 100 -2.22 -7.51 -2.19
N VAL A 101 -2.65 -8.47 -3.01
CA VAL A 101 -3.02 -9.82 -2.53
C VAL A 101 -1.75 -10.66 -2.46
N THR A 102 -1.40 -11.04 -1.24
CA THR A 102 -0.19 -11.83 -0.97
C THR A 102 -0.42 -13.32 -1.09
N ARG A 103 -1.62 -13.75 -0.67
CA ARG A 103 -2.02 -15.15 -0.60
C ARG A 103 -3.53 -15.27 -0.62
N VAL A 104 -4.02 -16.43 -1.02
CA VAL A 104 -5.41 -16.84 -0.90
C VAL A 104 -5.52 -17.97 0.12
N LEU A 105 -6.46 -17.84 1.06
CA LEU A 105 -6.91 -18.87 1.98
C LEU A 105 -8.03 -19.67 1.28
N PRO A 106 -7.77 -20.91 0.82
CA PRO A 106 -8.71 -21.63 -0.02
C PRO A 106 -10.10 -21.82 0.61
N SER A 107 -11.13 -21.46 -0.14
CA SER A 107 -12.53 -21.61 0.27
C SER A 107 -13.44 -21.73 -0.97
N PRO A 108 -14.67 -22.24 -0.82
CA PRO A 108 -15.59 -22.34 -1.95
C PRO A 108 -15.78 -21.03 -2.72
N VAL A 109 -15.86 -19.89 -2.02
CA VAL A 109 -16.09 -18.57 -2.65
C VAL A 109 -14.92 -18.08 -3.51
N ASN A 110 -13.69 -18.56 -3.27
CA ASN A 110 -12.49 -18.17 -4.03
C ASN A 110 -11.92 -19.29 -4.90
N SER A 111 -12.75 -20.29 -5.22
CA SER A 111 -12.37 -21.39 -6.10
C SER A 111 -11.86 -20.86 -7.44
N GLY A 112 -10.69 -21.35 -7.87
CA GLY A 112 -9.99 -20.87 -9.06
C GLY A 112 -8.91 -19.81 -8.82
N TYR A 113 -8.88 -19.19 -7.63
CA TYR A 113 -7.88 -18.16 -7.30
C TYR A 113 -6.78 -18.63 -6.34
N THR A 114 -6.73 -19.92 -5.98
CA THR A 114 -5.80 -20.47 -4.98
C THR A 114 -4.32 -20.14 -5.20
N ASN A 115 -3.90 -20.04 -6.47
CA ASN A 115 -2.49 -19.76 -6.82
C ASN A 115 -2.20 -18.26 -7.00
N LEU A 116 -3.18 -17.39 -6.74
CA LEU A 116 -3.00 -15.95 -6.84
C LEU A 116 -2.06 -15.45 -5.74
N HIS A 117 -1.01 -14.75 -6.16
CA HIS A 117 0.00 -14.14 -5.31
C HIS A 117 0.55 -12.89 -5.99
N ASN A 118 1.04 -11.92 -5.21
CA ASN A 118 1.60 -10.66 -5.71
C ASN A 118 0.67 -9.88 -6.66
N PHE A 119 -0.64 -10.00 -6.49
CA PHE A 119 -1.61 -9.27 -7.30
C PHE A 119 -1.78 -7.85 -6.78
N VAL A 120 -1.39 -6.85 -7.57
CA VAL A 120 -1.54 -5.42 -7.23
C VAL A 120 -2.98 -4.99 -7.46
N VAL A 121 -3.64 -4.49 -6.41
CA VAL A 121 -5.03 -4.02 -6.48
C VAL A 121 -5.04 -2.54 -6.82
N SER A 122 -5.54 -2.20 -8.00
CA SER A 122 -5.69 -0.83 -8.47
C SER A 122 -7.06 -0.25 -8.10
N SER A 123 -8.13 -1.03 -8.30
CA SER A 123 -9.50 -0.62 -7.99
C SER A 123 -10.36 -1.77 -7.47
N LEU A 124 -11.44 -1.40 -6.79
CA LEU A 124 -12.52 -2.27 -6.34
C LEU A 124 -13.84 -1.75 -6.92
N ASN A 125 -14.49 -2.56 -7.78
CA ASN A 125 -15.70 -2.17 -8.52
C ASN A 125 -15.55 -0.83 -9.25
N GLY A 126 -14.42 -0.64 -9.95
CA GLY A 126 -14.11 0.60 -10.68
C GLY A 126 -13.71 1.80 -9.80
N LYS A 127 -13.78 1.70 -8.47
CA LYS A 127 -13.33 2.76 -7.55
C LYS A 127 -11.86 2.56 -7.20
N PRO A 128 -11.00 3.59 -7.33
CA PRO A 128 -9.58 3.46 -7.02
C PRO A 128 -9.37 3.13 -5.54
N VAL A 129 -8.58 2.11 -5.27
CA VAL A 129 -8.03 1.88 -3.92
C VAL A 129 -6.93 2.90 -3.69
N ARG A 130 -6.66 3.27 -2.43
CA ARG A 130 -5.62 4.28 -2.10
C ARG A 130 -4.70 3.82 -0.99
N SER A 131 -5.23 3.03 -0.07
CA SER A 131 -4.54 2.48 1.09
C SER A 131 -5.27 1.22 1.55
N LEU A 132 -4.64 0.43 2.43
CA LEU A 132 -5.27 -0.77 2.99
C LEU A 132 -6.50 -0.42 3.83
N ALA A 133 -6.41 0.68 4.61
CA ALA A 133 -7.55 1.24 5.35
C ALA A 133 -8.68 1.71 4.43
N HIS A 134 -8.34 2.32 3.29
CA HIS A 134 -9.34 2.72 2.30
C HIS A 134 -10.06 1.50 1.72
N LEU A 135 -9.33 0.43 1.39
CA LEU A 135 -9.93 -0.81 0.91
C LEU A 135 -10.92 -1.40 1.92
N GLU A 136 -10.50 -1.51 3.18
CA GLU A 136 -11.35 -2.03 4.26
C GLU A 136 -12.63 -1.19 4.41
N LYS A 137 -12.50 0.13 4.36
CA LYS A 137 -13.63 1.06 4.43
C LYS A 137 -14.58 0.88 3.24
N ILE A 138 -14.07 0.68 2.02
CA ILE A 138 -14.93 0.44 0.85
C ILE A 138 -15.71 -0.87 1.03
N LEU A 139 -15.05 -1.94 1.50
CA LEU A 139 -15.68 -3.25 1.72
C LEU A 139 -16.76 -3.19 2.81
N LYS A 140 -16.48 -2.52 3.93
CA LYS A 140 -17.44 -2.36 5.05
C LYS A 140 -18.67 -1.52 4.67
N ASN A 141 -18.50 -0.51 3.83
CA ASN A 141 -19.58 0.38 3.39
C ASN A 141 -20.25 -0.09 2.08
N MET A 142 -19.96 -1.31 1.64
CA MET A 142 -20.52 -1.83 0.40
C MET A 142 -22.00 -2.16 0.58
N PRO A 143 -22.89 -1.76 -0.35
CA PRO A 143 -24.31 -2.05 -0.22
C PRO A 143 -24.60 -3.55 -0.21
N LEU A 144 -25.56 -3.99 0.60
CA LEU A 144 -25.89 -5.41 0.74
C LEU A 144 -26.50 -6.01 -0.53
N GLU A 145 -27.08 -5.19 -1.41
CA GLU A 145 -27.54 -5.58 -2.74
C GLU A 145 -26.40 -5.87 -3.74
N THR A 146 -25.15 -5.56 -3.37
CA THR A 146 -23.99 -5.84 -4.22
C THR A 146 -23.85 -7.34 -4.44
N THR A 147 -23.91 -7.78 -5.69
CA THR A 147 -23.74 -9.20 -6.03
C THR A 147 -22.27 -9.60 -6.02
N ASN A 148 -21.41 -8.84 -6.69
CA ASN A 148 -20.01 -9.18 -6.90
C ASN A 148 -19.08 -8.06 -6.44
N VAL A 149 -17.94 -8.45 -5.89
CA VAL A 149 -16.76 -7.59 -5.78
C VAL A 149 -15.77 -7.95 -6.88
N VAL A 150 -15.23 -6.93 -7.54
CA VAL A 150 -14.31 -7.02 -8.66
C VAL A 150 -13.06 -6.25 -8.27
N PHE A 151 -11.97 -6.97 -7.99
CA PHE A 151 -10.65 -6.41 -7.77
C PHE A 151 -9.91 -6.35 -9.10
N GLU A 152 -9.57 -5.14 -9.54
CA GLU A 152 -8.92 -4.88 -10.82
C GLU A 152 -7.46 -4.48 -10.60
N SER A 153 -6.64 -4.65 -11.63
CA SER A 153 -5.21 -4.38 -11.59
C SER A 153 -4.75 -3.71 -12.88
N GLU A 154 -3.87 -2.72 -12.78
CA GLU A 154 -3.11 -2.19 -13.95
C GLU A 154 -2.12 -3.23 -14.49
N TRP A 155 -1.71 -4.20 -13.66
CA TRP A 155 -0.67 -5.18 -13.97
C TRP A 155 -1.21 -6.52 -14.45
N HIS A 156 -2.46 -6.84 -14.12
CA HIS A 156 -3.09 -8.12 -14.45
C HIS A 156 -4.32 -7.90 -15.33
N LYS A 157 -4.37 -8.58 -16.47
CA LYS A 157 -5.47 -8.46 -17.45
C LYS A 157 -6.80 -9.04 -16.94
N ILE A 158 -6.73 -10.02 -16.04
CA ILE A 158 -7.90 -10.74 -15.53
C ILE A 158 -8.18 -10.21 -14.12
N PRO A 159 -9.35 -9.60 -13.87
CA PRO A 159 -9.73 -9.19 -12.53
C PRO A 159 -10.09 -10.39 -11.66
N VAL A 160 -10.01 -10.20 -10.34
CA VAL A 160 -10.47 -11.19 -9.36
C VAL A 160 -11.90 -10.85 -8.99
N VAL A 161 -12.83 -11.78 -9.21
CA VAL A 161 -14.25 -11.58 -8.97
C VAL A 161 -14.73 -12.55 -7.91
N LEU A 162 -15.36 -12.06 -6.85
CA LEU A 162 -15.96 -12.88 -5.79
C LEU A 162 -17.42 -12.49 -5.57
N ASN A 163 -18.25 -13.46 -5.22
CA ASN A 163 -19.60 -13.19 -4.75
C ASN A 163 -19.52 -12.50 -3.39
N PHE A 164 -20.10 -11.30 -3.28
CA PHE A 164 -19.99 -10.47 -2.08
C PHE A 164 -20.70 -11.10 -0.88
N LYS A 165 -21.93 -11.61 -1.08
CA LYS A 165 -22.74 -12.20 -0.01
C LYS A 165 -22.10 -13.48 0.52
N GLU A 166 -21.69 -14.38 -0.37
CA GLU A 166 -21.00 -15.62 0.01
C GLU A 166 -19.67 -15.33 0.72
N SER A 167 -18.96 -14.28 0.32
CA SER A 167 -17.71 -13.87 0.97
C SER A 167 -17.93 -13.43 2.42
N LEU A 168 -19.05 -12.74 2.71
CA LEU A 168 -19.43 -12.36 4.06
C LEU A 168 -19.86 -13.57 4.90
N GLU A 169 -20.70 -14.44 4.33
CA GLU A 169 -21.22 -15.64 5.02
C GLU A 169 -20.10 -16.63 5.38
N GLN A 170 -19.11 -16.79 4.49
CA GLN A 170 -18.01 -17.73 4.71
C GLN A 170 -16.85 -17.13 5.52
N HIS A 171 -16.84 -15.81 5.78
CA HIS A 171 -15.71 -15.12 6.40
C HIS A 171 -15.22 -15.79 7.69
N ASN A 172 -16.11 -15.96 8.67
CA ASN A 172 -15.76 -16.57 9.96
C ASN A 172 -15.33 -18.04 9.85
N SER A 173 -15.92 -18.77 8.90
CA SER A 173 -15.56 -20.18 8.65
C SER A 173 -14.13 -20.28 8.11
N VAL A 174 -13.75 -19.39 7.19
CA VAL A 174 -12.38 -19.30 6.65
C VAL A 174 -11.40 -18.96 7.76
N LEU A 175 -11.65 -17.91 8.55
CA LEU A 175 -10.74 -17.53 9.64
C LEU A 175 -10.52 -18.69 10.62
N LYS A 176 -11.60 -19.34 11.06
CA LYS A 176 -11.53 -20.48 11.98
C LYS A 176 -10.76 -21.66 11.39
N ARG A 177 -11.00 -21.99 10.12
CA ARG A 177 -10.32 -23.11 9.43
C ARG A 177 -8.80 -22.91 9.36
N TYR A 178 -8.36 -21.67 9.17
CA TYR A 178 -6.95 -21.32 9.03
C TYR A 178 -6.31 -20.80 10.32
N GLY A 179 -7.02 -20.83 11.45
CA GLY A 179 -6.51 -20.41 12.76
C GLY A 179 -6.21 -18.91 12.86
N VAL A 180 -6.90 -18.09 12.06
CA VAL A 180 -6.77 -16.63 12.10
C VAL A 180 -7.75 -16.06 13.12
N ILE A 181 -7.25 -15.22 14.03
CA ILE A 181 -8.02 -14.69 15.16
C ILE A 181 -8.95 -13.55 14.72
N ASP A 182 -8.50 -12.71 13.80
CA ASP A 182 -9.24 -11.52 13.34
C ASP A 182 -9.16 -11.39 11.81
N GLY A 183 -10.21 -10.84 11.20
CA GLY A 183 -10.30 -10.64 9.75
C GLY A 183 -9.50 -9.44 9.24
N SER A 184 -9.03 -8.59 10.13
CA SER A 184 -8.29 -7.37 9.78
C SER A 184 -7.37 -6.94 10.92
N ARG A 185 -6.23 -6.33 10.58
CA ARG A 185 -5.40 -5.57 11.50
C ARG A 185 -4.91 -4.32 10.76
N ILE A 186 -5.37 -3.16 11.21
CA ILE A 186 -4.99 -1.87 10.65
C ILE A 186 -4.68 -0.94 11.82
N TYR A 187 -3.55 -0.23 11.77
CA TYR A 187 -3.23 0.81 12.73
C TYR A 187 -3.83 2.12 12.25
N GLU A 188 -4.37 2.92 13.18
CA GLU A 188 -4.78 4.28 12.84
C GLU A 188 -3.56 5.08 12.38
N ASP A 189 -3.78 5.87 11.34
CA ASP A 189 -2.74 6.61 10.63
C ASP A 189 -2.18 7.71 11.54
N LYS A 190 -1.09 7.43 12.24
CA LYS A 190 -0.41 8.35 13.19
C LYS A 190 0.04 9.68 12.55
N ASN A 191 -0.01 9.78 11.21
CA ASN A 191 0.42 10.96 10.46
C ASN A 191 -0.67 12.05 10.29
N LYS A 192 -1.90 11.85 10.79
CA LYS A 192 -2.93 12.90 10.78
C LYS A 192 -2.80 13.93 11.89
N ASP A 193 -2.03 13.65 12.94
CA ASP A 193 -1.85 14.55 14.08
C ASP A 193 -0.65 15.52 13.92
N SER A 194 -0.13 15.70 12.71
CA SER A 194 1.02 16.59 12.45
C SER A 194 0.88 17.51 11.24
N GLN A 195 -0.36 17.81 10.82
CA GLN A 195 -0.63 18.88 9.85
C GLN A 195 -1.06 20.18 10.53
#